data_AF-A0ABD1Y3S1-F1
#
_entry.id   AF-A0ABD1Y3S1-F1
#
_cell.length_a   1.000
_cell.length_b   1.000
_cell.length_c   1.000
_cell.angle_alpha   90.00
_cell.angle_beta   90.00
_cell.angle_gamma   90.00
#
_symmetry.space_group_name_H-M   'P 1'
#
loop_
_entity.id
_entity.type
_entity.pdbx_description
1 polymer ?
#
loop_
_entity_poly.entity_id
_entity_poly.type
_entity_poly.pdbx_seq_one_letter_code
_entity_poly.pdbx_strand_id
1 'polypeptide(L)'
;MALVHSLRLSSGGPSGMVFALLHDCFTPEDPTSGFDLLFDLCTHIAQGQVSPSMAYLLGASRLLALEKPSGGIRPIAVGEVLYRLVACTLGFQFREALADHFSPL
;
A
#
# COMPACT_ATOMS: atom_id res chain seq x y z
N MET A 1 12.96 4.34 -1.67
CA MET A 1 13.02 4.55 -0.19
C MET A 1 11.64 4.54 0.51
N ALA A 2 10.54 4.14 -0.16
CA ALA A 2 9.22 4.02 0.46
C ALA A 2 9.06 2.76 1.34
N LEU A 3 9.69 1.65 0.95
CA LEU A 3 9.66 0.39 1.69
C LEU A 3 10.27 0.52 3.10
N VAL A 4 11.38 1.24 3.24
CA VAL A 4 12.09 1.44 4.53
C VAL A 4 11.20 2.18 5.56
N HIS A 5 10.38 3.13 5.12
CA HIS A 5 9.42 3.83 6.00
C HIS A 5 8.17 2.99 6.34
N SER A 6 7.91 1.92 5.58
CA SER A 6 6.73 1.05 5.71
C SER A 6 6.95 -0.18 6.62
N LEU A 7 8.16 -0.36 7.15
CA LEU A 7 8.54 -1.42 8.10
C LEU A 7 7.81 -1.34 9.46
N ARG A 8 6.91 -0.37 9.65
CA ARG A 8 5.99 -0.36 10.79
C ARG A 8 5.03 -1.54 10.67
N LEU A 9 4.75 -2.19 11.80
CA LEU A 9 3.81 -3.31 12.01
C LEU A 9 2.44 -3.08 11.33
N SER A 10 2.35 -3.30 10.02
CA SER A 10 1.15 -3.09 9.22
C SER A 10 0.35 -4.37 9.15
N SER A 11 -0.98 -4.27 9.25
CA SER A 11 -1.87 -5.39 9.01
C SER A 11 -2.00 -5.73 7.52
N GLY A 12 -2.26 -7.00 7.24
CA GLY A 12 -2.56 -7.48 5.90
C GLY A 12 -3.99 -7.17 5.50
N GLY A 13 -4.17 -6.84 4.22
CA GLY A 13 -5.49 -6.67 3.61
C GLY A 13 -6.20 -8.01 3.38
N PRO A 14 -7.14 -8.08 2.42
CA PRO A 14 -7.83 -9.33 2.06
C PRO A 14 -6.90 -10.52 1.76
N SER A 15 -5.77 -10.30 1.09
CA SER A 15 -4.75 -11.32 0.77
C SER A 15 -3.93 -11.77 1.98
N GLY A 16 -3.97 -11.04 3.10
CA GLY A 16 -3.10 -11.24 4.24
C GLY A 16 -1.66 -10.77 4.05
N MET A 17 -1.25 -10.33 2.85
CA MET A 17 0.09 -9.83 2.61
C MET A 17 0.39 -8.53 3.35
N VAL A 18 1.60 -8.41 3.89
CA VAL A 18 2.09 -7.24 4.63
C VAL A 18 3.39 -6.72 4.02
N PHE A 19 3.78 -5.48 4.33
CA PHE A 19 5.00 -4.87 3.80
C PHE A 19 6.27 -5.67 4.16
N ALA A 20 6.29 -6.29 5.35
CA ALA A 20 7.40 -7.17 5.74
C ALA A 20 7.53 -8.38 4.79
N LEU A 21 6.43 -9.04 4.43
CA LEU A 21 6.47 -10.16 3.48
C LEU A 21 6.90 -9.71 2.08
N LEU A 22 6.46 -8.53 1.62
CA LEU A 22 6.95 -7.97 0.35
C LEU A 22 8.45 -7.64 0.40
N HIS A 23 8.93 -7.14 1.55
CA HIS A 23 10.35 -6.86 1.74
C HIS A 23 11.16 -8.15 1.72
N ASP A 24 10.68 -9.21 2.39
CA ASP A 24 11.36 -10.51 2.46
C ASP A 24 11.43 -11.22 1.10
N CYS A 25 10.66 -10.79 0.09
CA CYS A 25 10.84 -11.24 -1.29
C CYS A 25 12.16 -10.77 -1.91
N PHE A 26 12.80 -9.75 -1.34
CA PHE A 26 14.09 -9.22 -1.78
C PHE A 26 15.17 -9.64 -0.77
N THR A 27 16.03 -10.57 -1.15
CA THR A 27 17.09 -11.04 -0.25
C THR A 27 18.33 -10.15 -0.37
N PRO A 28 19.17 -10.05 0.68
CA PRO A 28 20.44 -9.32 0.58
C PRO A 28 21.36 -9.84 -0.52
N GLU A 29 21.29 -11.14 -0.82
CA GLU A 29 22.11 -11.81 -1.84
C GLU A 29 21.61 -11.55 -3.27
N ASP A 30 20.33 -11.25 -3.44
CA ASP A 30 19.73 -10.86 -4.72
C ASP A 30 18.66 -9.77 -4.52
N PRO A 31 19.09 -8.53 -4.23
CA PRO A 31 18.19 -7.43 -3.86
C PRO A 31 17.35 -6.94 -5.04
N THR A 32 17.68 -7.37 -6.25
CA THR A 32 17.02 -6.97 -7.50
C THR A 32 16.14 -8.09 -8.07
N SER A 33 16.25 -9.33 -7.58
CA SER A 33 15.39 -10.43 -8.02
C SER A 33 13.93 -10.04 -7.91
N GLY A 34 13.20 -10.10 -9.04
CA GLY A 34 11.78 -9.77 -9.08
C GLY A 34 11.45 -8.28 -8.84
N PHE A 35 12.44 -7.39 -8.71
CA PHE A 35 12.19 -5.96 -8.54
C PHE A 35 11.54 -5.37 -9.79
N ASP A 36 12.04 -5.73 -10.98
CA ASP A 36 11.47 -5.29 -12.25
C ASP A 36 10.00 -5.72 -12.39
N LEU A 37 9.68 -6.96 -11.99
CA LEU A 37 8.30 -7.45 -11.98
C LEU A 37 7.40 -6.68 -11.00
N LEU A 38 7.90 -6.39 -9.79
CA LEU A 38 7.17 -5.59 -8.83
C LEU A 38 6.96 -4.15 -9.34
N PHE A 39 7.99 -3.57 -9.94
CA PHE A 39 7.97 -2.24 -10.52
C PHE A 39 6.95 -2.15 -11.65
N ASP A 40 6.96 -3.11 -12.58
CA ASP A 40 6.02 -3.19 -13.70
C ASP A 40 4.58 -3.34 -13.20
N LEU A 41 4.35 -4.24 -12.24
CA LEU A 41 3.03 -4.43 -11.63
C LEU A 41 2.52 -3.14 -10.96
N CYS A 42 3.38 -2.50 -10.16
CA CYS A 42 3.03 -1.24 -9.49
C CYS A 42 2.76 -0.11 -10.49
N THR A 43 3.50 -0.08 -11.60
CA THR A 43 3.29 0.89 -12.69
C THR A 43 1.94 0.68 -13.38
N HIS A 44 1.58 -0.57 -13.69
CA HIS A 44 0.26 -0.89 -14.26
C HIS A 44 -0.88 -0.47 -13.32
N ILE A 45 -0.75 -0.76 -12.02
CA ILE A 45 -1.71 -0.34 -11.01
C ILE A 45 -1.82 1.20 -10.96
N ALA A 46 -0.69 1.90 -10.93
CA ALA A 46 -0.64 3.37 -10.87
C ALA A 46 -1.30 4.02 -12.09
N GLN A 47 -1.17 3.40 -13.27
CA GLN A 47 -1.77 3.86 -14.52
C GLN A 47 -3.24 3.43 -14.69
N GLY A 48 -3.80 2.68 -13.74
CA GLY A 48 -5.15 2.13 -13.84
C GLY A 48 -5.29 1.04 -14.92
N GLN A 49 -4.18 0.48 -15.39
CA GLN A 49 -4.11 -0.56 -16.42
C GLN A 49 -4.29 -1.95 -15.82
N VAL A 50 -5.38 -2.15 -15.09
CA VAL A 50 -5.74 -3.42 -14.46
C VAL A 50 -7.11 -3.87 -14.96
N SER A 51 -7.35 -5.18 -15.01
CA SER A 51 -8.68 -5.69 -15.36
C SER A 51 -9.73 -5.22 -14.33
N PRO A 52 -11.01 -5.13 -14.70
CA PRO A 52 -12.07 -4.75 -13.75
C PRO A 52 -12.15 -5.64 -12.51
N SER A 53 -11.89 -6.95 -12.68
CA SER A 53 -11.84 -7.89 -11.56
C SER A 53 -10.66 -7.61 -10.61
N MET A 54 -9.49 -7.26 -11.16
CA MET A 54 -8.33 -6.90 -10.36
C MET A 54 -8.54 -5.55 -9.66
N ALA A 55 -9.13 -4.56 -10.32
CA ALA A 55 -9.48 -3.28 -9.70
C ALA A 55 -10.40 -3.47 -8.49
N TYR A 56 -11.41 -4.34 -8.63
CA TYR A 56 -12.30 -4.71 -7.51
C TYR A 56 -11.53 -5.34 -6.34
N LEU A 57 -10.61 -6.27 -6.62
CA LEU A 57 -9.82 -6.93 -5.58
C LEU A 57 -8.81 -5.99 -4.92
N LEU A 58 -8.12 -5.14 -5.69
CA LEU A 58 -7.20 -4.13 -5.17
C LEU A 58 -7.90 -3.07 -4.31
N GLY A 59 -9.14 -2.71 -4.68
CA GLY A 59 -10.00 -1.80 -3.92
C GLY A 59 -10.68 -2.45 -2.72
N ALA A 60 -10.61 -3.78 -2.57
CA ALA A 60 -11.19 -4.48 -1.43
C ALA A 60 -10.39 -4.22 -0.15
N SER A 61 -11.05 -4.41 0.99
CA SER A 61 -10.43 -4.20 2.30
C SER A 61 -10.88 -5.24 3.31
N ARG A 62 -9.98 -5.55 4.25
CA ARG A 62 -10.31 -6.30 5.45
C ARG A 62 -10.73 -5.31 6.54
N LEU A 63 -11.91 -5.51 7.11
CA LEU A 63 -12.41 -4.68 8.21
C LEU A 63 -11.93 -5.22 9.55
N LEU A 64 -11.35 -4.34 10.36
CA LEU A 64 -10.90 -4.63 11.73
C LEU A 64 -11.60 -3.69 12.70
N ALA A 65 -12.16 -4.24 13.77
CA ALA A 65 -12.74 -3.48 14.87
C ALA A 65 -11.69 -3.30 15.96
N LEU A 66 -11.04 -2.13 16.01
CA LEU A 66 -10.09 -1.80 17.07
C LEU A 66 -10.81 -1.10 18.23
N GLU A 67 -10.44 -1.40 19.46
CA GLU A 67 -10.97 -0.68 20.62
C GLU A 67 -10.32 0.71 20.74
N LYS A 68 -11.10 1.73 21.06
CA LYS A 68 -10.57 3.06 21.40
C LYS A 68 -10.17 3.09 22.88
N PRO A 69 -9.07 3.79 23.25
CA PRO A 69 -8.73 3.98 24.67
C PRO A 69 -9.84 4.65 25.49
N SER A 70 -10.65 5.50 24.86
CA SER A 70 -11.80 6.17 25.47
C SER A 70 -13.08 5.32 25.53
N GLY A 71 -13.01 4.03 25.17
CA GLY A 71 -14.17 3.17 24.97
C GLY A 71 -14.78 3.29 23.56
N GLY A 72 -15.48 2.23 23.16
CA GLY A 72 -16.10 2.08 21.83
C GLY A 72 -15.15 1.53 20.75
N ILE A 73 -15.67 1.40 19.53
CA ILE A 73 -14.97 0.78 18.39
C ILE A 73 -14.48 1.82 17.39
N ARG A 74 -13.27 1.60 16.86
CA ARG A 74 -12.67 2.24 15.70
C ARG A 74 -12.62 1.20 14.57
N PRO A 75 -13.58 1.22 13.63
CA PRO A 75 -13.49 0.39 12.45
C PRO A 75 -12.34 0.89 11.58
N ILE A 76 -11.48 -0.02 11.14
CA ILE A 76 -10.37 0.23 10.23
C ILE A 76 -10.57 -0.65 8.98
N ALA A 77 -10.50 -0.03 7.81
CA ALA A 77 -10.41 -0.73 6.55
C ALA A 77 -8.94 -0.89 6.15
N VAL A 78 -8.45 -2.13 6.11
CA VAL A 78 -7.09 -2.47 5.73
C VAL A 78 -7.10 -2.93 4.27
N GLY A 79 -6.71 -2.05 3.35
CA GLY A 79 -6.68 -2.34 1.90
C GLY A 79 -5.53 -3.25 1.48
N GLU A 80 -5.48 -3.65 0.20
CA GLU A 80 -4.41 -4.48 -0.34
C GLU A 80 -3.02 -3.82 -0.28
N VAL A 81 -1.98 -4.60 0.07
CA VAL A 81 -0.64 -4.06 0.30
C VAL A 81 -0.01 -3.46 -0.95
N LEU A 82 -0.22 -4.06 -2.12
CA LEU A 82 0.28 -3.54 -3.41
C LEU A 82 -0.40 -2.22 -3.76
N TYR A 83 -1.71 -2.12 -3.53
CA TYR A 83 -2.47 -0.89 -3.78
C TYR A 83 -2.02 0.24 -2.84
N ARG A 84 -1.79 -0.08 -1.55
CA ARG A 84 -1.23 0.88 -0.59
C ARG A 84 0.20 1.29 -0.93
N LEU A 85 1.04 0.37 -1.40
CA LEU A 85 2.42 0.67 -1.83
C LEU A 85 2.42 1.70 -2.97
N VAL A 86 1.57 1.48 -3.97
CA VAL A 86 1.39 2.42 -5.09
C VAL A 86 0.88 3.77 -4.57
N ALA A 87 -0.18 3.77 -3.75
CA ALA A 87 -0.75 5.01 -3.19
C ALA A 87 0.27 5.81 -2.37
N CYS A 88 1.05 5.15 -1.51
CA CYS A 88 2.12 5.80 -0.75
C CYS A 88 3.21 6.36 -1.66
N THR A 89 3.60 5.61 -2.71
CA THR A 89 4.64 6.04 -3.66
C THR A 89 4.19 7.27 -4.44
N LEU A 90 2.97 7.26 -4.98
CA LEU A 90 2.39 8.41 -5.68
C LEU A 90 2.21 9.60 -4.74
N GLY A 91 1.66 9.38 -3.54
CA GLY A 91 1.49 10.44 -2.55
C GLY A 91 2.82 11.08 -2.15
N PHE A 92 3.88 10.30 -2.02
CA PHE A 92 5.23 10.82 -1.75
C PHE A 92 5.82 11.59 -2.94
N GLN A 93 5.65 11.06 -4.15
CA GLN A 93 6.15 11.67 -5.39
C GLN A 93 5.47 13.01 -5.69
N PHE A 94 4.15 13.12 -5.48
CA PHE A 94 3.36 14.30 -5.80
C PHE A 94 3.01 15.16 -4.58
N ARG A 95 3.64 14.93 -3.42
CA ARG A 95 3.28 15.58 -2.14
C ARG A 95 3.21 17.11 -2.21
N GLU A 96 4.13 17.74 -2.95
CA GLU A 96 4.21 19.21 -3.07
C GLU A 96 3.04 19.73 -3.91
N ALA A 97 2.82 19.13 -5.10
CA ALA A 97 1.69 19.46 -5.95
C ALA A 97 0.33 19.23 -5.24
N LEU A 98 0.22 18.15 -4.45
CA LEU A 98 -0.97 17.87 -3.65
C LEU A 98 -1.16 18.92 -2.55
N ALA A 99 -0.10 19.27 -1.81
CA ALA A 99 -0.17 20.29 -0.76
C ALA A 99 -0.57 21.66 -1.33
N ASP A 100 0.01 22.06 -2.46
CA ASP A 100 -0.34 23.31 -3.13
C ASP A 100 -1.79 23.31 -3.61
N HIS A 101 -2.27 22.18 -4.15
CA HIS A 101 -3.65 22.05 -4.64
C HIS A 101 -4.70 22.11 -3.52
N PHE A 102 -4.41 21.55 -2.35
CA PHE A 102 -5.35 21.50 -1.23
C PHE A 102 -5.25 22.70 -0.29
N SER A 103 -4.22 23.55 -0.40
CA SER A 103 -4.10 24.76 0.42
C SER A 103 -5.30 25.73 0.21
N PRO A 104 -5.86 26.35 1.27
CA PRO A 104 -5.40 26.38 2.67
C PRO A 104 -6.11 25.37 3.60
N LEU A 105 -6.70 24.29 3.05
CA LEU A 105 -7.43 23.29 3.83
C LEU A 105 -6.56 22.59 4.88
#